data_AF-A0A353FCL2-F1
#
_entry.id   AF-A0A353FCL2-F1
#
_cell.length_a   1.000
_cell.length_b   1.000
_cell.length_c   1.000
_cell.angle_alpha   90.00
_cell.angle_beta   90.00
_cell.angle_gamma   90.00
#
_symmetry.space_group_name_H-M   'P 1'
#
loop_
_entity.id
_entity.type
_entity.pdbx_description
1 polymer ?
#
loop_
_entity_poly.entity_id
_entity_poly.type
_entity_poly.pdbx_seq_one_letter_code
_entity_poly.pdbx_strand_id
1 'polypeptide(L)'
;MAPKSCLYLTVGMHIQMKSILDLFSLTKNRKSIPKAWCGLWADRNGKQVLIESTKHHFYAVTVLDSGGEPFKIQLPGDTPKNTIGLTGSFGRDASGNPTLQVEAGINDLGPTYNLYFLVAESGQKLRLARNSDDLRHIIIKPNVGMGLYDDWEDDLGVPWAFPLEDFKKAKNEKPQQALNDHK
;
A
#
# COMPACT_ATOMS: atom_id res chain seq x y z
N MET A 1 -0.23 -36.29 -63.42
CA MET A 1 -1.16 -35.30 -62.83
C MET A 1 -0.69 -34.99 -61.42
N ALA A 2 -0.61 -33.69 -61.10
CA ALA A 2 0.05 -33.10 -59.94
C ALA A 2 -0.58 -33.43 -58.57
N PRO A 3 0.16 -33.26 -57.44
CA PRO A 3 -0.33 -33.56 -56.10
C PRO A 3 -1.19 -32.42 -55.55
N LYS A 4 -2.20 -32.74 -54.73
CA LYS A 4 -2.91 -31.75 -53.92
C LYS A 4 -2.40 -31.81 -52.48
N SER A 5 -1.48 -30.92 -52.18
CA SER A 5 -1.18 -30.42 -50.84
C SER A 5 -2.40 -29.68 -50.28
N CYS A 6 -2.74 -29.95 -49.01
CA CYS A 6 -3.60 -29.07 -48.23
C CYS A 6 -2.93 -28.83 -46.88
N LEU A 7 -2.83 -27.55 -46.55
CA LEU A 7 -1.99 -26.99 -45.50
C LEU A 7 -2.48 -27.34 -44.10
N TYR A 8 -1.50 -27.51 -43.21
CA TYR A 8 -1.64 -27.39 -41.77
C TYR A 8 -2.22 -26.03 -41.39
N LEU A 9 -3.23 -26.03 -40.52
CA LEU A 9 -3.62 -24.88 -39.70
C LEU A 9 -3.62 -25.31 -38.23
N THR A 10 -2.41 -25.36 -37.66
CA THR A 10 -2.20 -25.37 -36.22
C THR A 10 -2.62 -24.01 -35.67
N VAL A 11 -3.83 -23.92 -35.12
CA VAL A 11 -4.20 -22.78 -34.27
C VAL A 11 -3.55 -23.03 -32.90
N GLY A 12 -2.26 -22.72 -32.82
CA GLY A 12 -1.58 -22.59 -31.53
C GLY A 12 -2.10 -21.33 -30.85
N MET A 13 -3.12 -21.46 -30.01
CA MET A 13 -3.41 -20.46 -28.99
C MET A 13 -2.23 -20.46 -28.01
N HIS A 14 -1.19 -19.70 -28.34
CA HIS A 14 -0.19 -19.27 -27.37
C HIS A 14 -0.84 -18.25 -26.44
N ILE A 15 -1.59 -18.75 -25.45
CA ILE A 15 -1.74 -18.03 -24.19
C ILE A 15 -0.34 -18.04 -23.58
N GLN A 16 0.42 -16.96 -23.77
CA GLN A 16 1.69 -16.79 -23.07
C GLN A 16 1.41 -16.81 -21.57
N MET A 17 1.68 -17.94 -20.92
CA MET A 17 1.82 -18.03 -19.48
C MET A 17 3.00 -17.14 -19.09
N LYS A 18 2.72 -15.91 -18.66
CA LYS A 18 3.72 -15.06 -18.02
C LYS A 18 4.24 -15.80 -16.80
N SER A 19 5.55 -15.96 -16.71
CA SER A 19 6.20 -16.59 -15.56
C SER A 19 5.77 -15.84 -14.29
N ILE A 20 5.61 -16.57 -13.18
CA ILE A 20 5.35 -15.98 -11.85
C ILE A 20 6.43 -14.95 -11.50
N LEU A 21 7.67 -15.13 -11.96
CA LEU A 21 8.76 -14.17 -11.79
C LEU A 21 8.55 -12.89 -12.62
N ASP A 22 8.02 -13.00 -13.84
CA ASP A 22 7.65 -11.83 -14.68
C ASP A 22 6.53 -11.03 -14.03
N LEU A 23 5.62 -11.72 -13.34
CA LEU A 23 4.51 -11.10 -12.64
C LEU A 23 4.98 -10.24 -11.45
N PHE A 24 6.00 -10.68 -10.72
CA PHE A 24 6.64 -9.86 -9.69
C PHE A 24 7.47 -8.72 -10.30
N SER A 25 8.16 -8.97 -11.42
CA SER A 25 8.92 -7.94 -12.17
C SER A 25 8.04 -6.78 -12.66
N LEU A 26 6.86 -7.08 -13.22
CA LEU A 26 5.93 -6.06 -13.72
C LEU A 26 5.44 -5.11 -12.62
N THR A 27 5.22 -5.62 -11.41
CA THR A 27 4.81 -4.80 -10.26
C THR A 27 5.95 -3.94 -9.72
N LYS A 28 7.21 -4.42 -9.79
CA LYS A 28 8.38 -3.67 -9.32
C LYS A 28 8.57 -2.34 -10.06
N ASN A 29 8.20 -2.25 -11.34
CA ASN A 29 8.39 -1.05 -12.15
C ASN A 29 7.33 0.05 -12.01
N ARG A 30 6.40 -0.10 -11.06
CA ARG A 30 5.36 0.90 -10.83
C ARG A 30 5.94 2.20 -10.22
N LYS A 31 5.38 3.35 -10.60
CA LYS A 31 5.78 4.69 -10.11
C LYS A 31 4.75 5.35 -9.18
N SER A 32 3.57 4.76 -9.00
CA SER A 32 2.48 5.28 -8.15
C SER A 32 1.46 4.18 -7.81
N ILE A 33 0.69 4.32 -6.72
CA ILE A 33 -0.51 3.51 -6.53
C ILE A 33 -1.66 4.01 -7.44
N PRO A 34 -2.51 3.12 -7.97
CA PRO A 34 -3.74 3.51 -8.67
C PRO A 34 -4.63 4.39 -7.80
N LYS A 35 -5.29 5.39 -8.38
CA LYS A 35 -6.24 6.26 -7.65
C LYS A 35 -7.36 5.49 -6.95
N ALA A 36 -7.82 4.39 -7.55
CA ALA A 36 -8.84 3.52 -6.95
C ALA A 36 -8.38 2.84 -5.64
N TRP A 37 -7.07 2.78 -5.40
CA TRP A 37 -6.52 2.21 -4.16
C TRP A 37 -6.45 3.27 -3.04
N CYS A 38 -6.53 4.56 -3.37
CA CYS A 38 -6.74 5.63 -2.40
C CYS A 38 -8.14 5.53 -1.78
N GLY A 39 -8.29 6.04 -0.56
CA GLY A 39 -9.50 6.01 0.26
C GLY A 39 -9.26 5.32 1.60
N LEU A 40 -10.35 4.96 2.28
CA LEU A 40 -10.30 4.39 3.62
C LEU A 40 -10.10 2.86 3.59
N TRP A 41 -9.18 2.40 4.42
CA TRP A 41 -8.90 0.99 4.68
C TRP A 41 -8.99 0.73 6.17
N ALA A 42 -9.57 -0.39 6.57
CA ALA A 42 -9.79 -0.74 7.97
C ALA A 42 -9.26 -2.14 8.28
N ASP A 43 -8.64 -2.29 9.45
CA ASP A 43 -8.21 -3.58 9.98
C ASP A 43 -9.39 -4.29 10.69
N ARG A 44 -9.18 -5.53 11.13
CA ARG A 44 -10.22 -6.30 11.83
C ARG A 44 -10.61 -5.72 13.20
N ASN A 45 -9.78 -4.85 13.77
CA ASN A 45 -9.98 -4.22 15.07
C ASN A 45 -10.59 -2.81 14.94
N GLY A 46 -10.95 -2.38 13.73
CA GLY A 46 -11.54 -1.08 13.43
C GLY A 46 -10.55 0.06 13.24
N LYS A 47 -9.25 -0.15 13.40
CA LYS A 47 -8.21 0.86 13.11
C LYS A 47 -8.14 1.10 11.62
N GLN A 48 -7.78 2.31 11.22
CA GLN A 48 -7.95 2.72 9.84
C GLN A 48 -6.72 3.45 9.29
N VAL A 49 -6.54 3.34 7.98
CA VAL A 49 -5.64 4.18 7.22
C VAL A 49 -6.40 4.81 6.06
N LEU A 50 -6.38 6.14 6.01
CA LEU A 50 -6.92 6.92 4.91
C LEU A 50 -5.76 7.37 4.03
N ILE A 51 -5.83 7.05 2.75
CA ILE A 51 -4.82 7.43 1.75
C ILE A 51 -5.47 8.34 0.73
N GLU A 52 -4.98 9.57 0.59
CA GLU A 52 -5.52 10.56 -0.34
C GLU A 52 -4.46 10.90 -1.40
N SER A 53 -4.85 10.91 -2.67
CA SER A 53 -3.95 11.38 -3.73
C SER A 53 -3.82 12.91 -3.68
N THR A 54 -2.61 13.43 -3.74
CA THR A 54 -2.37 14.87 -3.91
C THR A 54 -2.30 15.26 -5.40
N LYS A 55 -2.11 16.54 -5.70
CA LYS A 55 -1.83 17.03 -7.07
C LYS A 55 -0.43 16.62 -7.58
N HIS A 56 0.46 16.21 -6.67
CA HIS A 56 1.83 15.81 -6.96
C HIS A 56 1.97 14.28 -6.90
N HIS A 57 3.21 13.78 -7.05
CA HIS A 57 3.52 12.35 -6.92
C HIS A 57 3.53 11.82 -5.46
N PHE A 58 2.90 12.57 -4.55
CA PHE A 58 2.78 12.24 -3.12
C PHE A 58 1.34 11.95 -2.73
N TYR A 59 1.20 11.31 -1.58
CA TYR A 59 -0.07 10.97 -0.95
C TYR A 59 -0.14 11.66 0.41
N ALA A 60 -1.33 12.06 0.83
CA ALA A 60 -1.59 12.42 2.21
C ALA A 60 -2.14 11.17 2.91
N VAL A 61 -1.53 10.79 4.03
CA VAL A 61 -1.91 9.59 4.77
C VAL A 61 -2.30 9.96 6.18
N THR A 62 -3.47 9.49 6.60
CA THR A 62 -3.98 9.66 7.96
C THR A 62 -4.16 8.29 8.59
N VAL A 63 -3.59 8.09 9.78
CA VAL A 63 -3.77 6.87 10.59
C VAL A 63 -4.78 7.16 11.69
N LEU A 64 -5.79 6.30 11.82
CA LEU A 64 -6.88 6.47 12.78
C LEU A 64 -6.95 5.26 13.70
N ASP A 65 -7.33 5.50 14.95
CA ASP A 65 -7.66 4.44 15.90
C ASP A 65 -9.00 3.77 15.58
N SER A 66 -9.44 2.84 16.43
CA SER A 66 -10.72 2.14 16.25
C SER A 66 -11.97 3.00 16.48
N GLY A 67 -11.82 4.18 17.09
CA GLY A 67 -12.86 5.18 17.22
C GLY A 67 -12.96 6.12 16.02
N GLY A 68 -12.00 6.06 15.09
CA GLY A 68 -11.89 6.97 13.95
C GLY A 68 -11.16 8.27 14.29
N GLU A 69 -10.51 8.35 15.45
CA GLU A 69 -9.74 9.52 15.86
C GLU A 69 -8.28 9.39 15.38
N PRO A 70 -7.62 10.51 15.01
CA PRO A 70 -6.21 10.50 14.62
C PRO A 70 -5.32 9.91 15.72
N PHE A 71 -4.50 8.94 15.35
CA PHE A 71 -3.51 8.39 16.27
C PHE A 71 -2.48 9.48 16.65
N LYS A 72 -2.01 9.46 17.89
CA LYS A 72 -1.03 10.44 18.38
C LYS A 72 0.34 9.79 18.45
N ILE A 73 1.32 10.48 17.89
CA ILE A 73 2.70 10.05 17.83
C ILE A 73 3.54 10.99 18.67
N GLN A 74 4.42 10.43 19.47
CA GLN A 74 5.38 11.19 20.24
C GLN A 74 6.76 10.81 19.72
N LEU A 75 7.38 11.72 18.96
CA LEU A 75 8.78 11.57 18.56
C LEU A 75 9.69 12.09 19.70
N PRO A 76 10.91 11.55 19.86
CA PRO A 76 11.84 12.06 20.87
C PRO A 76 12.10 13.56 20.72
N GLY A 77 12.00 14.30 21.83
CA GLY A 77 12.25 15.75 21.85
C GLY A 77 11.13 16.63 21.26
N ASP A 78 10.08 16.03 20.69
CA ASP A 78 8.96 16.74 20.08
C ASP A 78 7.75 16.87 21.02
N THR A 79 6.72 17.58 20.58
CA THR A 79 5.36 17.50 21.16
C THR A 79 4.57 16.39 20.47
N PRO A 80 3.53 15.81 21.12
CA PRO A 80 2.69 14.81 20.46
C PRO A 80 2.05 15.39 19.19
N LYS A 81 2.17 14.68 18.07
CA LYS A 81 1.59 15.07 16.78
C LYS A 81 0.48 14.09 16.39
N ASN A 82 -0.58 14.61 15.79
CA ASN A 82 -1.60 13.74 15.20
C ASN A 82 -1.08 13.16 13.87
N THR A 83 -1.39 11.90 13.58
CA THR A 83 -1.11 11.24 12.29
C THR A 83 -2.08 11.69 11.21
N ILE A 84 -2.11 12.98 10.90
CA ILE A 84 -2.99 13.57 9.88
C ILE A 84 -2.13 14.11 8.75
N GLY A 85 -2.46 13.75 7.51
CA GLY A 85 -1.80 14.31 6.33
C GLY A 85 -0.30 14.02 6.26
N LEU A 86 0.12 12.87 6.80
CA LEU A 86 1.50 12.40 6.70
C LEU A 86 1.89 12.22 5.24
N THR A 87 3.12 12.55 4.90
CA THR A 87 3.63 12.38 3.54
C THR A 87 3.78 10.91 3.24
N GLY A 88 3.03 10.43 2.24
CA GLY A 88 3.19 9.14 1.62
C GLY A 88 3.92 9.28 0.28
N SER A 89 5.00 8.54 0.09
CA SER A 89 5.71 8.44 -1.19
C SER A 89 5.68 7.01 -1.71
N PHE A 90 5.47 6.85 -3.02
CA PHE A 90 5.48 5.53 -3.62
C PHE A 90 6.89 5.18 -4.09
N GLY A 91 7.46 4.14 -3.48
CA GLY A 91 8.86 3.80 -3.65
C GLY A 91 9.09 2.30 -3.69
N ARG A 92 10.34 1.91 -3.41
CA ARG A 92 10.74 0.51 -3.30
C ARG A 92 11.38 0.27 -1.94
N ASP A 93 11.10 -0.88 -1.35
CA ASP A 93 11.84 -1.35 -0.19
C ASP A 93 13.26 -1.85 -0.57
N ALA A 94 14.05 -2.27 0.42
CA ALA A 94 15.40 -2.80 0.22
C ALA A 94 15.46 -4.04 -0.68
N SER A 95 14.37 -4.79 -0.81
CA SER A 95 14.23 -5.95 -1.71
C SER A 95 13.72 -5.56 -3.11
N GLY A 96 13.53 -4.26 -3.36
CA GLY A 96 13.01 -3.72 -4.61
C GLY A 96 11.50 -3.87 -4.79
N ASN A 97 10.75 -4.22 -3.74
CA ASN A 97 9.31 -4.37 -3.83
C ASN A 97 8.61 -2.99 -3.75
N PRO A 98 7.60 -2.77 -4.58
CA PRO A 98 6.80 -1.55 -4.56
C PRO A 98 6.03 -1.41 -3.23
N THR A 99 6.15 -0.26 -2.59
CA THR A 99 5.47 0.06 -1.32
C THR A 99 5.07 1.53 -1.28
N LEU A 100 4.00 1.86 -0.55
CA LEU A 100 3.71 3.23 -0.15
C LEU A 100 4.39 3.47 1.20
N GLN A 101 5.41 4.32 1.22
CA GLN A 101 6.19 4.66 2.42
C GLN A 101 5.58 5.91 3.04
N VAL A 102 5.19 5.83 4.31
CA VAL A 102 4.59 6.92 5.06
C VAL A 102 5.58 7.41 6.09
N GLU A 103 5.91 8.69 6.07
CA GLU A 103 6.93 9.27 6.94
C GLU A 103 6.31 10.08 8.08
N ALA A 104 6.79 9.84 9.31
CA ALA A 104 6.39 10.65 10.46
C ALA A 104 7.20 11.95 10.55
N GLY A 105 6.71 12.97 9.84
CA GLY A 105 6.85 14.38 10.24
C GLY A 105 8.21 15.05 10.06
N ILE A 106 9.30 14.33 9.83
CA ILE A 106 10.59 14.91 9.42
C ILE A 106 10.91 14.33 8.05
N ASN A 107 10.95 15.16 7.01
CA ASN A 107 11.24 14.68 5.65
C ASN A 107 12.64 14.04 5.59
N ASP A 108 12.70 12.86 4.98
CA ASP A 108 13.89 12.04 4.72
C ASP A 108 14.66 11.56 5.97
N LEU A 109 14.16 11.82 7.18
CA LEU A 109 14.80 11.48 8.45
C LEU A 109 13.81 10.87 9.46
N GLY A 110 12.52 10.89 9.12
CA GLY A 110 11.49 10.34 9.97
C GLY A 110 11.47 8.82 9.87
N PRO A 111 10.97 8.14 10.91
CA PRO A 111 10.68 6.73 10.80
C PRO A 111 9.65 6.52 9.70
N THR A 112 9.75 5.39 9.00
CA THR A 112 8.88 5.10 7.85
C THR A 112 8.01 3.88 8.11
N TYR A 113 6.77 4.00 7.67
CA TYR A 113 5.78 2.93 7.70
C TYR A 113 5.46 2.47 6.29
N ASN A 114 5.75 1.20 6.00
CA ASN A 114 5.59 0.63 4.67
C ASN A 114 4.22 -0.03 4.54
N LEU A 115 3.47 0.39 3.53
CA LEU A 115 2.16 -0.15 3.20
C LEU A 115 2.26 -0.98 1.92
N TYR A 116 2.25 -2.30 2.07
CA TYR A 116 2.29 -3.25 0.96
C TYR A 116 0.88 -3.61 0.51
N PHE A 117 0.62 -3.47 -0.79
CA PHE A 117 -0.65 -3.87 -1.38
C PHE A 117 -0.53 -5.29 -1.90
N LEU A 118 -1.24 -6.23 -1.27
CA LEU A 118 -1.12 -7.66 -1.54
C LEU A 118 -2.47 -8.27 -1.94
N VAL A 119 -2.41 -9.40 -2.64
CA VAL A 119 -3.56 -10.26 -2.95
C VAL A 119 -3.22 -11.69 -2.56
N ALA A 120 -4.17 -12.40 -1.97
CA ALA A 120 -4.05 -13.82 -1.70
C ALA A 120 -4.28 -14.64 -2.99
N GLU A 121 -3.37 -15.55 -3.29
CA GLU A 121 -3.51 -16.55 -4.33
C GLU A 121 -3.99 -17.89 -3.73
N SER A 122 -4.39 -18.80 -4.61
CA SER A 122 -4.70 -20.18 -4.24
C SER A 122 -3.58 -20.78 -3.38
N GLY A 123 -3.94 -21.40 -2.25
CA GLY A 123 -2.97 -21.98 -1.31
C GLY A 123 -2.36 -20.99 -0.32
N GLN A 124 -3.05 -19.89 0.01
CA GLN A 124 -2.66 -18.89 1.03
C GLN A 124 -1.38 -18.10 0.74
N LYS A 125 -0.82 -18.21 -0.47
CA LYS A 125 0.36 -17.43 -0.84
C LYS A 125 -0.03 -15.99 -1.12
N LEU A 126 0.69 -15.03 -0.54
CA LEU A 126 0.52 -13.61 -0.84
C LEU A 126 1.42 -13.19 -2.01
N ARG A 127 0.91 -12.31 -2.86
CA ARG A 127 1.70 -11.60 -3.87
C ARG A 127 1.39 -10.12 -3.90
N LEU A 128 2.27 -9.35 -4.53
CA LEU A 128 2.03 -7.94 -4.84
C LEU A 128 0.78 -7.79 -5.72
N ALA A 129 -0.06 -6.83 -5.36
CA ALA A 129 -1.23 -6.45 -6.12
C ALA A 129 -0.84 -5.78 -7.44
N ARG A 130 -1.64 -6.02 -8.47
CA ARG A 130 -1.55 -5.46 -9.82
C ARG A 130 -2.75 -4.57 -10.06
N ASN A 131 -2.63 -3.62 -10.98
CA ASN A 131 -3.73 -2.68 -11.30
C ASN A 131 -5.01 -3.38 -11.78
N SER A 132 -4.90 -4.59 -12.33
CA SER A 132 -6.03 -5.41 -12.80
C SER A 132 -6.69 -6.23 -11.70
N ASP A 133 -6.13 -6.28 -10.49
CA ASP A 133 -6.73 -7.04 -9.40
C ASP A 133 -7.99 -6.35 -8.89
N ASP A 134 -8.96 -7.18 -8.48
CA ASP A 134 -10.17 -6.69 -7.82
C ASP A 134 -9.80 -6.05 -6.48
N LEU A 135 -10.16 -4.77 -6.33
CA LEU A 135 -9.89 -3.99 -5.12
C LEU A 135 -10.42 -4.66 -3.84
N ARG A 136 -11.50 -5.43 -3.93
CA ARG A 136 -12.10 -6.16 -2.80
C ARG A 136 -11.22 -7.29 -2.28
N HIS A 137 -10.28 -7.75 -3.09
CA HIS A 137 -9.34 -8.82 -2.74
C HIS A 137 -7.95 -8.30 -2.38
N ILE A 138 -7.71 -6.99 -2.55
CA ILE A 138 -6.48 -6.36 -2.13
C ILE A 138 -6.53 -6.15 -0.61
N ILE A 139 -5.43 -6.46 0.06
CA ILE A 139 -5.17 -6.08 1.43
C ILE A 139 -4.00 -5.10 1.48
N ILE A 140 -3.99 -4.22 2.47
CA ILE A 140 -2.77 -3.50 2.84
C ILE A 140 -2.15 -4.26 4.00
N LYS A 141 -0.95 -4.80 3.77
CA LYS A 141 -0.11 -5.35 4.81
C LYS A 141 0.86 -4.27 5.29
N PRO A 142 0.70 -3.77 6.51
CA PRO A 142 1.63 -2.83 7.07
C PRO A 142 2.92 -3.50 7.52
N ASN A 143 4.02 -2.74 7.48
CA ASN A 143 5.29 -3.16 8.06
C ASN A 143 6.08 -1.94 8.53
N VAL A 144 6.93 -2.14 9.52
CA VAL A 144 7.93 -1.14 9.90
C VAL A 144 8.98 -1.07 8.78
N GLY A 145 9.27 0.16 8.33
CA GLY A 145 10.34 0.43 7.39
C GLY A 145 11.64 0.75 8.12
N MET A 146 12.02 2.01 8.09
CA MET A 146 13.19 2.55 8.77
C MET A 146 12.81 2.98 10.20
N GLY A 147 13.62 2.56 11.18
CA GLY A 147 13.55 3.04 12.56
C GLY A 147 14.08 4.47 12.71
N LEU A 148 13.89 5.06 13.89
CA LEU A 148 14.46 6.38 14.20
C LEU A 148 15.99 6.32 14.35
N TYR A 149 16.55 5.17 14.74
CA TYR A 149 17.98 4.98 14.98
C TYR A 149 18.51 3.60 14.53
N ASP A 150 19.83 3.51 14.30
CA ASP A 150 20.60 2.30 13.88
C ASP A 150 21.39 1.67 15.05
N ASP A 151 21.16 2.14 16.28
CA ASP A 151 21.76 1.58 17.48
C ASP A 151 20.81 0.57 18.16
N TRP A 152 21.40 -0.57 18.48
CA TRP A 152 20.79 -1.81 18.94
C TRP A 152 20.07 -1.72 20.31
N GLU A 153 19.78 -0.53 20.82
CA GLU A 153 18.94 -0.30 22.01
C GLU A 153 17.48 0.04 21.69
N ASP A 154 17.13 0.17 20.40
CA ASP A 154 15.79 0.55 19.93
C ASP A 154 14.87 -0.67 19.65
N ASP A 155 15.00 -1.74 20.45
CA ASP A 155 14.19 -2.98 20.43
C ASP A 155 12.67 -2.74 20.65
N LEU A 156 12.26 -1.48 20.84
CA LEU A 156 10.86 -1.05 20.99
C LEU A 156 10.30 -0.38 19.72
N GLY A 157 10.88 -0.67 18.56
CA GLY A 157 10.33 -0.53 17.21
C GLY A 157 9.15 0.41 17.04
N VAL A 158 9.39 1.59 16.47
CA VAL A 158 8.43 2.44 15.73
C VAL A 158 6.94 2.26 16.13
N PRO A 159 6.56 2.55 17.40
CA PRO A 159 5.24 2.18 17.95
C PRO A 159 4.11 3.08 17.42
N TRP A 160 4.44 4.10 16.64
CA TRP A 160 3.50 5.14 16.25
C TRP A 160 2.62 4.79 15.05
N ALA A 161 3.01 3.78 14.27
CA ALA A 161 2.22 3.24 13.17
C ALA A 161 1.99 1.73 13.25
N PHE A 162 2.36 1.08 14.39
CA PHE A 162 2.10 -0.33 14.71
C PHE A 162 2.80 -1.36 13.77
N PRO A 163 2.77 -2.67 14.09
CA PRO A 163 2.27 -3.65 13.14
C PRO A 163 0.75 -3.75 13.32
N LEU A 164 -0.01 -3.12 12.41
CA LEU A 164 -1.46 -3.25 12.38
C LEU A 164 -1.80 -4.60 11.75
N GLU A 165 -3.00 -5.09 12.03
CA GLU A 165 -3.52 -6.23 11.28
C GLU A 165 -3.70 -5.84 9.80
N ASP A 166 -3.78 -6.83 8.92
CA ASP A 166 -3.98 -6.57 7.49
C ASP A 166 -5.26 -5.75 7.26
N PHE A 167 -5.15 -4.60 6.58
CA PHE A 167 -6.29 -3.77 6.28
C PHE A 167 -7.02 -4.24 5.02
N LYS A 168 -8.33 -4.08 5.01
CA LYS A 168 -9.18 -4.27 3.83
C LYS A 168 -9.86 -2.96 3.47
N LYS A 169 -10.20 -2.83 2.19
CA LYS A 169 -10.95 -1.67 1.71
C LYS A 169 -12.26 -1.55 2.50
N ALA A 170 -12.53 -0.39 3.09
CA ALA A 170 -13.77 -0.17 3.83
C ALA A 170 -14.96 -0.26 2.86
N LYS A 171 -16.03 -0.98 3.26
CA LYS A 171 -17.20 -1.25 2.40
C LYS A 171 -18.09 -0.02 2.15
N ASN A 172 -17.85 1.10 2.83
CA ASN A 172 -18.68 2.30 2.75
C ASN A 172 -17.81 3.54 2.44
N GLU A 173 -17.82 3.98 1.19
CA GLU A 173 -17.44 5.35 0.83
C GLU A 173 -18.67 6.23 0.99
N LYS A 174 -18.76 6.95 2.12
CA LYS A 174 -19.26 8.33 2.06
C LYS A 174 -18.13 9.22 2.55
N PRO A 175 -17.66 10.17 1.73
CA PRO A 175 -16.82 11.24 2.23
C PRO A 175 -17.62 11.94 3.32
N GLN A 176 -17.13 11.95 4.56
CA GLN A 176 -17.60 12.93 5.53
C GLN A 176 -17.13 14.29 5.04
N GLN A 177 -18.01 14.96 4.28
CA GLN A 177 -18.05 16.41 4.19
C GLN A 177 -18.23 16.94 5.62
N ALA A 178 -17.12 17.27 6.26
CA ALA A 178 -17.10 17.95 7.54
C ALA A 178 -15.89 18.88 7.59
N LEU A 179 -15.97 19.97 6.84
CA LEU A 179 -15.66 21.34 7.30
C LEU A 179 -15.81 22.28 6.10
N ASN A 180 -17.03 22.79 5.92
CA ASN A 180 -17.29 24.08 5.29
C ASN A 180 -18.63 24.52 5.88
N ASP A 181 -18.59 24.98 7.12
CA ASP A 181 -19.64 25.80 7.73
C ASP A 181 -19.08 26.44 8.99
N HIS A 182 -18.21 27.43 8.81
CA HIS A 182 -18.24 28.59 9.69
C HIS A 182 -18.10 29.85 8.81
N LYS A 183 -19.24 30.54 8.75
CA LYS A 183 -19.45 31.95 8.41
C LYS A 183 -18.29 32.87 8.78
#